data_AF-A0A1H9X1R1-F1
#
_entry.id   AF-A0A1H9X1R1-F1
#
_cell.length_a   1.000
_cell.length_b   1.000
_cell.length_c   1.000
_cell.angle_alpha   90.00
_cell.angle_beta   90.00
_cell.angle_gamma   90.00
#
_symmetry.space_group_name_H-M   'P 1'
#
loop_
_entity.id
_entity.type
_entity.pdbx_description
1 polymer ?
#
loop_
_entity_poly.entity_id
_entity_poly.type
_entity_poly.pdbx_seq_one_letter_code
_entity_poly.pdbx_strand_id
1 'polypeptide(L)'
;MVETLLGGYDGSSSWSVVLPGLRGSDEQQMVEFHEGLHHELQVTSPYGLVTALAASLARRGFRVNGLSELFIDLVQESTQVHETFATALSTELVGEARARELLAGNAEYLGHLDRAHALVAAGEGGREVRRHVGATARAAVLRAVMAPRGVIEVVEQGFGRVDCDSIVESWTPDWRLTAFERHHDREAWLGLLTSLGEEFADDPADSAVAVQEEVLWRCYAFVTNTLDAAGSPTIGKGEQVGFAEALRDAVGAVDEELAGRLNIVVERRPVLDDALDYDRQRLRLRERLPAASVEPDVTLGVLKLFHNKGLNDSVHVCGVWLSRRVADKQFDFAPGTRLPELLAALMTPIRFGGEETLLFGSLPAGASPREAQRLLGEASLLVLTTHLTLRDPECLALLRTVAPVFVLMDLPIAWHVEDWLRQGAAVSMCLVPLDGIEDLDLQVLVIGIDRFPGMRFVHVGAQIGSTLLIDRLRGLHGDRLAIDPELVRGHGVALNHVLSHVLGAWHVLDQDGVE
;
A
#
# COMPACT_ATOMS: atom_id res chain seq x y z
N MET A 1 -14.10 21.48 9.60
CA MET A 1 -12.87 20.87 9.06
C MET A 1 -13.29 19.47 8.67
N VAL A 2 -13.20 19.13 7.39
CA VAL A 2 -13.34 17.72 6.97
C VAL A 2 -12.11 17.04 7.56
N GLU A 3 -12.29 16.03 8.41
CA GLU A 3 -11.18 15.20 8.89
C GLU A 3 -10.48 14.64 7.65
N THR A 4 -9.26 15.10 7.40
CA THR A 4 -8.45 14.57 6.31
C THR A 4 -8.02 13.19 6.74
N LEU A 5 -8.59 12.15 6.12
CA LEU A 5 -8.12 10.77 6.26
C LEU A 5 -6.61 10.75 5.93
N LEU A 6 -5.79 10.35 6.91
CA LEU A 6 -4.33 10.28 6.77
C LEU A 6 -3.87 9.04 5.99
N GLY A 7 -4.77 8.08 5.81
CA GLY A 7 -4.58 6.89 5.01
C GLY A 7 -5.92 6.34 4.52
N GLY A 8 -5.86 5.26 3.75
CA GLY A 8 -7.06 4.50 3.45
C GLY A 8 -6.77 3.21 2.68
N TYR A 9 -7.38 2.12 3.12
CA TYR A 9 -7.40 0.82 2.46
C TYR A 9 -8.58 0.69 1.50
N ASP A 10 -8.34 0.17 0.28
CA ASP A 10 -9.37 0.03 -0.75
C ASP A 10 -10.35 -1.13 -0.49
N GLY A 11 -10.20 -1.86 0.63
CA GLY A 11 -11.03 -3.01 1.02
C GLY A 11 -10.64 -4.34 0.35
N SER A 12 -9.66 -4.36 -0.55
CA SER A 12 -9.36 -5.52 -1.38
C SER A 12 -7.87 -5.84 -1.55
N SER A 13 -7.01 -4.85 -1.79
CA SER A 13 -5.62 -5.05 -2.18
C SER A 13 -4.72 -3.91 -1.77
N SER A 14 -5.04 -2.67 -2.11
CA SER A 14 -4.11 -1.55 -1.96
C SER A 14 -4.51 -0.61 -0.83
N TRP A 15 -3.51 0.04 -0.25
CA TRP A 15 -3.76 1.12 0.69
C TRP A 15 -2.93 2.34 0.35
N SER A 16 -3.39 3.48 0.83
CA SER A 16 -2.77 4.77 0.61
C SER A 16 -2.34 5.40 1.92
N VAL A 17 -1.22 6.11 1.88
CA VAL A 17 -0.75 7.00 2.94
C VAL A 17 -0.79 8.40 2.35
N VAL A 18 -1.56 9.28 2.99
CA VAL A 18 -1.73 10.66 2.56
C VAL A 18 -0.67 11.49 3.28
N LEU A 19 0.38 11.86 2.56
CA LEU A 19 1.50 12.60 3.16
C LEU A 19 1.11 14.00 3.65
N PRO A 20 0.28 14.78 2.92
CA PRO A 20 -0.17 16.08 3.42
C PRO A 20 -0.98 15.94 4.71
N GLY A 21 -0.48 16.55 5.80
CA GLY A 21 -1.16 16.59 7.09
C GLY A 21 -0.56 15.67 8.15
N LEU A 22 0.39 14.81 7.80
CA LEU A 22 1.20 14.07 8.78
C LEU A 22 2.11 15.05 9.54
N ARG A 23 2.22 14.84 10.86
CA ARG A 23 2.94 15.70 11.81
C ARG A 23 4.33 15.17 12.18
N GLY A 24 4.73 14.04 11.60
CA GLY A 24 6.07 13.50 11.77
C GLY A 24 6.15 11.98 11.59
N SER A 25 7.37 11.47 11.71
CA SER A 25 7.72 10.04 11.59
C SER A 25 6.81 9.10 12.39
N ASP A 26 6.58 9.34 13.69
CA ASP A 26 5.72 8.43 14.50
C ASP A 26 4.30 8.30 13.93
N GLU A 27 3.71 9.41 13.47
CA GLU A 27 2.36 9.42 12.91
C GLU A 27 2.35 8.70 11.55
N GLN A 28 3.35 8.98 10.72
CA GLN A 28 3.53 8.28 9.46
C GLN A 28 3.64 6.76 9.67
N GLN A 29 4.51 6.31 10.58
CA GLN A 29 4.70 4.88 10.87
C GLN A 29 3.42 4.24 11.41
N MET A 30 2.70 4.93 12.30
CA MET A 30 1.44 4.44 12.85
C MET A 30 0.37 4.31 11.76
N VAL A 31 0.22 5.30 10.88
CA VAL A 31 -0.73 5.28 9.76
C VAL A 31 -0.36 4.19 8.75
N GLU A 32 0.91 4.09 8.37
CA GLU A 32 1.40 3.04 7.46
C GLU A 32 1.06 1.64 7.96
N PHE A 33 1.31 1.40 9.25
CA PHE A 33 1.03 0.13 9.87
C PHE A 33 -0.48 -0.11 10.04
N HIS A 34 -1.24 0.92 10.41
CA HIS A 34 -2.71 0.87 10.49
C HIS A 34 -3.33 0.42 9.17
N GLU A 35 -2.95 1.06 8.08
CA GLU A 35 -3.50 0.72 6.75
C GLU A 35 -3.06 -0.68 6.28
N GLY A 36 -1.81 -1.06 6.54
CA GLY A 36 -1.33 -2.42 6.27
C GLY A 36 -2.06 -3.50 7.08
N LEU A 37 -2.47 -3.19 8.32
CA LEU A 37 -3.21 -4.11 9.18
C LEU A 37 -4.65 -4.35 8.69
N HIS A 38 -5.30 -3.38 8.04
CA HIS A 38 -6.57 -3.64 7.37
C HIS A 38 -6.40 -4.69 6.27
N HIS A 39 -5.32 -4.56 5.49
CA HIS A 39 -5.01 -5.55 4.46
C HIS A 39 -4.73 -6.92 5.07
N GLU A 40 -3.89 -6.99 6.10
CA GLU A 40 -3.57 -8.23 6.81
C GLU A 40 -4.83 -8.93 7.31
N LEU A 41 -5.74 -8.20 7.98
CA LEU A 41 -6.99 -8.78 8.47
C LEU A 41 -7.87 -9.29 7.32
N GLN A 42 -7.91 -8.56 6.21
CA GLN A 42 -8.69 -8.93 5.02
C GLN A 42 -8.19 -10.26 4.41
N VAL A 43 -6.88 -10.40 4.22
CA VAL A 43 -6.33 -11.58 3.51
C VAL A 43 -6.09 -12.79 4.41
N THR A 44 -6.21 -12.62 5.73
CA THR A 44 -6.03 -13.71 6.70
C THR A 44 -7.33 -14.18 7.34
N SER A 45 -8.48 -13.62 6.95
CA SER A 45 -9.78 -13.99 7.51
C SER A 45 -10.77 -14.51 6.44
N PRO A 46 -11.60 -15.51 6.77
CA PRO A 46 -12.59 -16.04 5.84
C PRO A 46 -13.54 -15.00 5.25
N TYR A 47 -14.05 -14.09 6.08
CA TYR A 47 -14.94 -13.01 5.63
C TYR A 47 -14.19 -12.04 4.71
N GLY A 48 -12.99 -11.61 5.11
CA GLY A 48 -12.18 -10.70 4.31
C GLY A 48 -11.78 -11.29 2.95
N LEU A 49 -11.49 -12.59 2.88
CA LEU A 49 -11.16 -13.28 1.63
C LEU A 49 -12.35 -13.28 0.66
N VAL A 50 -13.58 -13.55 1.13
CA VAL A 50 -14.79 -13.46 0.30
C VAL A 50 -14.98 -12.04 -0.23
N THR A 51 -14.85 -11.04 0.63
CA THR A 51 -14.96 -9.62 0.29
C THR A 51 -13.93 -9.20 -0.77
N ALA A 52 -12.66 -9.53 -0.58
CA ALA A 52 -11.59 -9.20 -1.53
C ALA A 52 -11.76 -9.89 -2.90
N LEU A 53 -12.25 -11.13 -2.91
CA LEU A 53 -12.50 -11.87 -4.15
C LEU A 53 -13.74 -11.39 -4.90
N ALA A 54 -14.78 -10.95 -4.20
CA ALA A 54 -15.94 -10.28 -4.81
C ALA A 54 -15.48 -9.03 -5.60
N ALA A 55 -14.67 -8.17 -4.98
CA ALA A 55 -14.08 -7.00 -5.65
C ALA A 55 -13.20 -7.40 -6.84
N SER A 56 -12.35 -8.41 -6.67
CA SER A 56 -11.43 -8.86 -7.72
C SER A 56 -12.15 -9.42 -8.95
N LEU A 57 -13.23 -10.19 -8.75
CA LEU A 57 -14.07 -10.69 -9.83
C LEU A 57 -14.85 -9.56 -10.52
N ALA A 58 -15.37 -8.60 -9.75
CA ALA A 58 -16.05 -7.43 -10.31
C ALA A 58 -15.12 -6.59 -11.20
N ARG A 59 -13.88 -6.33 -10.75
CA ARG A 59 -12.85 -5.62 -11.55
C ARG A 59 -12.50 -6.36 -12.85
N ARG A 60 -12.62 -7.69 -12.85
CA ARG A 60 -12.40 -8.54 -14.04
C ARG A 60 -13.64 -8.66 -14.93
N GLY A 61 -14.71 -7.90 -14.65
CA GLY A 61 -15.90 -7.83 -15.49
C GLY A 61 -16.98 -8.86 -15.16
N PHE A 62 -16.80 -9.69 -14.13
CA PHE A 62 -17.78 -10.69 -13.77
C PHE A 62 -18.83 -10.11 -12.80
N ARG A 63 -20.11 -10.18 -13.17
CA ARG A 63 -21.25 -9.68 -12.38
C ARG A 63 -20.97 -8.32 -11.72
N VAL A 64 -20.37 -7.39 -12.47
CA VAL A 64 -19.77 -6.14 -11.95
C VAL A 64 -20.66 -5.47 -10.90
N ASN A 65 -21.90 -5.12 -11.25
CA ASN A 65 -22.79 -4.42 -10.32
C ASN A 65 -23.09 -5.24 -9.05
N GLY A 66 -23.49 -6.50 -9.19
CA GLY A 66 -23.89 -7.32 -8.04
C GLY A 66 -22.73 -7.68 -7.12
N LEU A 67 -21.53 -7.91 -7.65
CA LEU A 67 -20.35 -8.17 -6.84
C LEU A 67 -19.72 -6.89 -6.27
N SER A 68 -19.85 -5.75 -6.95
CA SER A 68 -19.47 -4.45 -6.38
C SER A 68 -20.41 -4.05 -5.24
N GLU A 69 -21.72 -4.25 -5.37
CA GLU A 69 -22.70 -4.04 -4.30
C GLU A 69 -22.39 -4.94 -3.10
N LEU A 70 -22.22 -6.25 -3.33
CA LEU A 70 -21.83 -7.19 -2.28
C LEU A 70 -20.53 -6.78 -1.59
N PHE A 71 -19.50 -6.39 -2.37
CA PHE A 71 -18.24 -5.92 -1.81
C PHE A 71 -18.42 -4.71 -0.89
N ILE A 72 -19.18 -3.71 -1.32
CA ILE A 72 -19.43 -2.50 -0.53
C ILE A 72 -20.15 -2.84 0.78
N ASP A 73 -21.19 -3.66 0.71
CA ASP A 73 -21.95 -4.08 1.88
C ASP A 73 -21.08 -4.87 2.86
N LEU A 74 -20.28 -5.83 2.36
CA LEU A 74 -19.39 -6.61 3.21
C LEU A 74 -18.33 -5.73 3.91
N VAL A 75 -17.76 -4.74 3.21
CA VAL A 75 -16.83 -3.77 3.82
C VAL A 75 -17.53 -2.98 4.92
N GLN A 76 -18.71 -2.42 4.65
CA GLN A 76 -19.48 -1.64 5.63
C GLN A 76 -19.73 -2.44 6.91
N GLU A 77 -20.15 -3.69 6.77
CA GLU A 77 -20.47 -4.62 7.85
C GLU A 77 -19.26 -5.14 8.66
N SER A 78 -18.05 -4.71 8.29
CA SER A 78 -16.79 -5.07 8.97
C SER A 78 -15.97 -3.86 9.42
N THR A 79 -16.48 -2.65 9.21
CA THR A 79 -15.76 -1.40 9.46
C THR A 79 -15.28 -1.31 10.91
N GLN A 80 -16.15 -1.56 11.89
CA GLN A 80 -15.80 -1.39 13.30
C GLN A 80 -14.73 -2.39 13.73
N VAL A 81 -14.79 -3.63 13.25
CA VAL A 81 -13.77 -4.64 13.51
C VAL A 81 -12.44 -4.24 12.88
N HIS A 82 -12.45 -3.80 11.61
CA HIS A 82 -11.27 -3.36 10.90
C HIS A 82 -10.58 -2.19 11.62
N GLU A 83 -11.33 -1.14 11.97
CA GLU A 83 -10.76 0.04 12.64
C GLU A 83 -10.28 -0.27 14.07
N THR A 84 -11.01 -1.11 14.81
CA THR A 84 -10.59 -1.55 16.14
C THR A 84 -9.29 -2.38 16.06
N PHE A 85 -9.15 -3.24 15.05
CA PHE A 85 -7.96 -4.07 14.85
C PHE A 85 -6.74 -3.25 14.45
N ALA A 86 -6.89 -2.44 13.40
CA ALA A 86 -5.82 -1.64 12.85
C ALA A 86 -5.33 -0.60 13.87
N THR A 87 -6.24 0.08 14.57
CA THR A 87 -5.89 1.05 15.61
C THR A 87 -5.15 0.36 16.75
N ALA A 88 -5.70 -0.72 17.29
CA ALA A 88 -5.12 -1.37 18.46
C ALA A 88 -3.70 -1.87 18.23
N LEU A 89 -3.43 -2.49 17.09
CA LEU A 89 -2.13 -3.06 16.81
C LEU A 89 -1.11 -2.02 16.31
N SER A 90 -1.54 -0.97 15.59
CA SER A 90 -0.66 0.13 15.20
C SER A 90 -0.19 0.96 16.39
N THR A 91 -1.01 1.14 17.42
CA THR A 91 -0.58 1.84 18.65
C THR A 91 0.54 1.12 19.41
N GLU A 92 0.69 -0.20 19.24
CA GLU A 92 1.77 -0.96 19.90
C GLU A 92 3.16 -0.60 19.35
N LEU A 93 3.24 -0.12 18.10
CA LEU A 93 4.48 0.27 17.43
C LEU A 93 5.14 1.47 18.10
N VAL A 94 4.34 2.49 18.44
CA VAL A 94 4.80 3.76 19.05
C VAL A 94 4.61 3.79 20.57
N GLY A 95 3.81 2.86 21.11
CA GLY A 95 3.44 2.78 22.52
C GLY A 95 2.19 3.61 22.87
N GLU A 96 1.39 3.11 23.81
CA GLU A 96 0.04 3.64 24.10
C GLU A 96 0.03 5.13 24.47
N ALA A 97 0.94 5.57 25.34
CA ALA A 97 0.99 6.97 25.77
C ALA A 97 1.20 7.91 24.56
N ARG A 98 2.16 7.55 23.69
CA ARG A 98 2.46 8.31 22.48
C ARG A 98 1.32 8.23 21.47
N ALA A 99 0.74 7.05 21.28
CA ALA A 99 -0.40 6.87 20.39
C ALA A 99 -1.61 7.73 20.82
N ARG A 100 -1.91 7.83 22.12
CA ARG A 100 -2.98 8.71 22.63
C ARG A 100 -2.69 10.19 22.40
N GLU A 101 -1.42 10.62 22.45
CA GLU A 101 -1.03 11.98 22.07
C GLU A 101 -1.23 12.23 20.57
N LEU A 102 -0.86 11.26 19.72
CA LEU A 102 -1.07 11.35 18.28
C LEU A 102 -2.57 11.39 17.96
N LEU A 103 -3.38 10.54 18.57
CA LEU A 103 -4.83 10.51 18.36
C LEU A 103 -5.58 11.64 19.08
N ALA A 104 -4.88 12.55 19.78
CA ALA A 104 -5.52 13.64 20.50
C ALA A 104 -6.34 14.53 19.56
N GLY A 105 -7.65 14.64 19.84
CA GLY A 105 -8.59 15.38 19.00
C GLY A 105 -9.35 14.53 17.98
N ASN A 106 -8.99 13.26 17.80
CA ASN A 106 -9.71 12.30 16.98
C ASN A 106 -10.52 11.34 17.88
N ALA A 107 -11.76 11.71 18.18
CA ALA A 107 -12.62 10.97 19.11
C ALA A 107 -13.00 9.57 18.60
N GLU A 108 -13.08 9.40 17.27
CA GLU A 108 -13.42 8.13 16.63
C GLU A 108 -12.32 7.09 16.86
N TYR A 109 -11.08 7.42 16.51
CA TYR A 109 -9.94 6.51 16.69
C TYR A 109 -9.59 6.27 18.16
N LEU A 110 -9.75 7.28 19.03
CA LEU A 110 -9.68 7.06 20.48
C LEU A 110 -10.75 6.06 20.95
N GLY A 111 -11.95 6.12 20.38
CA GLY A 111 -13.02 5.15 20.63
C GLY A 111 -12.65 3.73 20.21
N HIS A 112 -12.03 3.56 19.03
CA HIS A 112 -11.52 2.26 18.57
C HIS A 112 -10.43 1.70 19.49
N LEU A 113 -9.49 2.54 19.91
CA LEU A 113 -8.45 2.17 20.85
C LEU A 113 -9.04 1.72 22.19
N ASP A 114 -9.93 2.53 22.77
CA ASP A 114 -10.57 2.24 24.05
C ASP A 114 -11.42 0.96 23.98
N ARG A 115 -12.14 0.75 22.87
CA ARG A 115 -12.90 -0.49 22.61
C ARG A 115 -11.97 -1.70 22.61
N ALA A 116 -10.83 -1.63 21.91
CA ALA A 116 -9.87 -2.72 21.88
C ALA A 116 -9.28 -3.02 23.28
N HIS A 117 -8.96 -2.00 24.06
CA HIS A 117 -8.50 -2.19 25.44
C HIS A 117 -9.58 -2.84 26.32
N ALA A 118 -10.85 -2.47 26.13
CA ALA A 118 -11.97 -3.05 26.88
C ALA A 118 -12.10 -4.58 26.66
N LEU A 119 -11.66 -5.11 25.51
CA LEU A 119 -11.66 -6.55 25.22
C LEU A 119 -10.77 -7.38 26.16
N VAL A 120 -9.77 -6.75 26.78
CA VAL A 120 -8.78 -7.43 27.66
C VAL A 120 -8.66 -6.78 29.03
N ALA A 121 -9.43 -5.72 29.31
CA ALA A 121 -9.36 -4.99 30.56
C ALA A 121 -9.94 -5.80 31.73
N ALA A 122 -9.20 -5.84 32.85
CA ALA A 122 -9.65 -6.53 34.05
C ALA A 122 -10.72 -5.76 34.87
N GLY A 123 -11.10 -4.53 34.46
CA GLY A 123 -11.99 -3.64 35.21
C GLY A 123 -11.23 -2.81 36.26
N GLU A 124 -11.92 -1.93 36.99
CA GLU A 124 -11.31 -1.10 38.04
C GLU A 124 -10.67 -2.00 39.13
N GLY A 125 -9.34 -1.96 39.25
CA GLY A 125 -8.57 -2.69 40.28
C GLY A 125 -8.09 -4.09 39.89
N GLY A 126 -8.23 -4.52 38.64
CA GLY A 126 -7.79 -5.84 38.19
C GLY A 126 -6.27 -5.98 37.99
N ARG A 127 -5.77 -7.24 37.97
CA ARG A 127 -4.36 -7.54 37.67
C ARG A 127 -4.03 -7.09 36.24
N GLU A 128 -2.85 -6.50 36.09
CA GLU A 128 -2.34 -6.09 34.78
C GLU A 128 -2.07 -7.35 33.93
N VAL A 129 -2.87 -7.55 32.87
CA VAL A 129 -2.57 -8.56 31.85
C VAL A 129 -1.26 -8.16 31.19
N ARG A 130 -0.30 -9.08 31.10
CA ARG A 130 0.98 -8.79 30.45
C ARG A 130 0.75 -8.25 29.04
N ARG A 131 1.42 -7.14 28.72
CA ARG A 131 1.22 -6.37 27.47
C ARG A 131 1.17 -7.25 26.20
N HIS A 132 2.12 -8.18 26.04
CA HIS A 132 2.19 -9.04 24.85
C HIS A 132 1.02 -10.04 24.75
N VAL A 133 0.53 -10.56 25.89
CA VAL A 133 -0.68 -11.40 25.92
C VAL A 133 -1.90 -10.58 25.58
N GLY A 134 -2.02 -9.36 26.15
CA GLY A 134 -3.13 -8.45 25.86
C GLY A 134 -3.22 -8.05 24.37
N ALA A 135 -2.09 -7.74 23.73
CA ALA A 135 -2.04 -7.48 22.28
C ALA A 135 -2.48 -8.69 21.45
N THR A 136 -1.93 -9.87 21.76
CA THR A 136 -2.26 -11.12 21.05
C THR A 136 -3.73 -11.53 21.24
N ALA A 137 -4.27 -11.35 22.45
CA ALA A 137 -5.66 -11.65 22.76
C ALA A 137 -6.64 -10.74 22.02
N ARG A 138 -6.35 -9.43 21.91
CA ARG A 138 -7.12 -8.49 21.07
C ARG A 138 -7.14 -8.94 19.61
N ALA A 139 -5.98 -9.28 19.06
CA ALA A 139 -5.87 -9.80 17.70
C ALA A 139 -6.66 -11.11 17.51
N ALA A 140 -6.63 -12.02 18.49
CA ALA A 140 -7.39 -13.28 18.44
C ALA A 140 -8.90 -13.04 18.35
N VAL A 141 -9.44 -12.14 19.19
CA VAL A 141 -10.87 -11.78 19.19
C VAL A 141 -11.27 -11.23 17.82
N LEU A 142 -10.52 -10.23 17.34
CA LEU A 142 -10.84 -9.52 16.10
C LEU A 142 -10.69 -10.41 14.85
N ARG A 143 -9.75 -11.36 14.86
CA ARG A 143 -9.66 -12.38 13.80
C ARG A 143 -10.78 -13.43 13.86
N ALA A 144 -11.21 -13.82 15.05
CA ALA A 144 -12.28 -14.81 15.21
C ALA A 144 -13.66 -14.26 14.79
N VAL A 145 -13.93 -12.98 15.06
CA VAL A 145 -15.18 -12.35 14.60
C VAL A 145 -15.21 -12.20 13.07
N MET A 146 -14.05 -12.05 12.41
CA MET A 146 -13.90 -12.06 10.94
C MET A 146 -13.96 -13.47 10.30
N ALA A 147 -14.21 -14.52 11.09
CA ALA A 147 -14.27 -15.90 10.61
C ALA A 147 -15.64 -16.57 10.84
N PRO A 148 -16.78 -15.94 10.49
CA PRO A 148 -18.10 -16.55 10.64
C PRO A 148 -18.20 -17.86 9.85
N ARG A 149 -18.72 -18.92 10.46
CA ARG A 149 -18.92 -20.21 9.76
C ARG A 149 -19.91 -20.08 8.59
N GLY A 150 -20.84 -19.13 8.65
CA GLY A 150 -21.81 -18.85 7.60
C GLY A 150 -21.20 -18.50 6.24
N VAL A 151 -19.96 -18.00 6.18
CA VAL A 151 -19.31 -17.76 4.86
C VAL A 151 -19.00 -19.04 4.10
N ILE A 152 -19.05 -20.22 4.74
CA ILE A 152 -19.00 -21.50 4.01
C ILE A 152 -20.20 -21.61 3.07
N GLU A 153 -21.40 -21.24 3.53
CA GLU A 153 -22.63 -21.30 2.72
C GLU A 153 -22.53 -20.35 1.51
N VAL A 154 -21.90 -19.18 1.71
CA VAL A 154 -21.60 -18.22 0.63
C VAL A 154 -20.67 -18.82 -0.42
N VAL A 155 -19.61 -19.51 0.01
CA VAL A 155 -18.66 -20.18 -0.89
C VAL A 155 -19.34 -21.34 -1.63
N GLU A 156 -20.17 -22.13 -0.95
CA GLU A 156 -20.92 -23.25 -1.54
C GLU A 156 -21.97 -22.78 -2.56
N GLN A 157 -22.63 -21.64 -2.31
CA GLN A 157 -23.53 -21.00 -3.27
C GLN A 157 -22.77 -20.48 -4.50
N GLY A 158 -21.54 -20.00 -4.29
CA GLY A 158 -20.61 -19.55 -5.31
C GLY A 158 -20.85 -18.13 -5.83
N PHE A 159 -19.79 -17.53 -6.38
CA PHE A 159 -19.80 -16.13 -6.86
C PHE A 159 -20.80 -15.87 -8.01
N GLY A 160 -21.24 -16.92 -8.71
CA GLY A 160 -22.26 -16.81 -9.75
C GLY A 160 -23.66 -16.49 -9.22
N ARG A 161 -23.92 -16.68 -7.91
CA ARG A 161 -25.26 -16.55 -7.31
C ARG A 161 -25.31 -15.76 -6.02
N VAL A 162 -24.20 -15.61 -5.29
CA VAL A 162 -24.15 -14.80 -4.07
C VAL A 162 -24.54 -13.34 -4.34
N ASP A 163 -25.23 -12.74 -3.38
CA ASP A 163 -25.63 -11.33 -3.31
C ASP A 163 -25.72 -10.89 -1.84
N CYS A 164 -26.10 -9.64 -1.60
CA CYS A 164 -26.18 -9.08 -0.25
C CYS A 164 -27.22 -9.80 0.64
N ASP A 165 -28.33 -10.25 0.04
CA ASP A 165 -29.38 -11.02 0.74
C ASP A 165 -28.90 -12.42 1.17
N SER A 166 -27.78 -12.90 0.61
CA SER A 166 -27.13 -14.15 1.00
C SER A 166 -26.37 -14.03 2.33
N ILE A 167 -26.20 -12.82 2.88
CA ILE A 167 -25.49 -12.58 4.14
C ILE A 167 -26.50 -12.31 5.26
N VAL A 168 -26.44 -13.10 6.31
CA VAL A 168 -27.26 -12.91 7.52
C VAL A 168 -26.54 -11.98 8.50
N GLU A 169 -27.26 -11.09 9.18
CA GLU A 169 -26.73 -10.13 10.14
C GLU A 169 -25.80 -10.78 11.20
N SER A 170 -26.15 -11.96 11.72
CA SER A 170 -25.32 -12.65 12.73
C SER A 170 -23.98 -13.17 12.19
N TRP A 171 -23.77 -13.13 10.87
CA TRP A 171 -22.50 -13.46 10.23
C TRP A 171 -21.60 -12.24 10.10
N THR A 172 -22.10 -11.02 10.26
CA THR A 172 -21.29 -9.82 10.04
C THR A 172 -20.30 -9.61 11.18
N PRO A 173 -19.02 -9.25 10.87
CA PRO A 173 -18.00 -9.09 11.89
C PRO A 173 -18.35 -8.09 12.98
N ASP A 174 -18.96 -6.97 12.62
CA ASP A 174 -19.32 -5.91 13.57
C ASP A 174 -20.39 -6.39 14.58
N TRP A 175 -21.40 -7.12 14.10
CA TRP A 175 -22.38 -7.76 14.96
C TRP A 175 -21.71 -8.79 15.89
N ARG A 176 -20.80 -9.61 15.35
CA ARG A 176 -20.11 -10.68 16.09
C ARG A 176 -19.18 -10.13 17.16
N LEU A 177 -18.51 -9.01 16.92
CA LEU A 177 -17.73 -8.30 17.95
C LEU A 177 -18.63 -7.89 19.11
N THR A 178 -19.79 -7.30 18.82
CA THR A 178 -20.77 -6.94 19.85
C THR A 178 -21.36 -8.16 20.56
N ALA A 179 -21.55 -9.29 19.86
CA ALA A 179 -21.97 -10.54 20.50
C ALA A 179 -20.91 -11.06 21.48
N PHE A 180 -19.63 -11.06 21.09
CA PHE A 180 -18.54 -11.44 22.00
C PHE A 180 -18.52 -10.53 23.24
N GLU A 181 -18.58 -9.19 23.05
CA GLU A 181 -18.60 -8.21 24.13
C GLU A 181 -19.73 -8.46 25.15
N ARG A 182 -20.89 -8.92 24.67
CA ARG A 182 -22.07 -9.21 25.52
C ARG A 182 -22.03 -10.56 26.21
N HIS A 183 -21.44 -11.58 25.57
CA HIS A 183 -21.64 -12.98 25.96
C HIS A 183 -20.42 -13.66 26.57
N HIS A 184 -19.22 -13.08 26.44
CA HIS A 184 -18.03 -13.70 27.04
C HIS A 184 -18.12 -13.72 28.58
N ASP A 185 -17.74 -14.85 29.18
CA ASP A 185 -17.50 -14.91 30.61
C ASP A 185 -16.21 -14.15 30.92
N ARG A 186 -16.36 -12.94 31.48
CA ARG A 186 -15.26 -12.05 31.82
C ARG A 186 -14.28 -12.68 32.82
N GLU A 187 -14.77 -13.44 33.81
CA GLU A 187 -13.90 -14.07 34.81
C GLU A 187 -13.09 -15.19 34.17
N ALA A 188 -13.74 -16.05 33.37
CA ALA A 188 -13.05 -17.12 32.65
C ALA A 188 -12.04 -16.57 31.63
N TRP A 189 -12.38 -15.49 30.92
CA TRP A 189 -11.50 -14.84 29.97
C TRP A 189 -10.26 -14.27 30.64
N LEU A 190 -10.43 -13.48 31.71
CA LEU A 190 -9.30 -12.92 32.45
C LEU A 190 -8.47 -14.00 33.15
N GLY A 191 -9.10 -15.08 33.60
CA GLY A 191 -8.43 -16.27 34.13
C GLY A 191 -7.51 -16.90 33.09
N LEU A 192 -7.99 -17.08 31.86
CA LEU A 192 -7.18 -17.55 30.73
C LEU A 192 -6.00 -16.60 30.47
N LEU A 193 -6.25 -15.29 30.29
CA LEU A 193 -5.19 -14.32 29.99
C LEU A 193 -4.13 -14.24 31.09
N THR A 194 -4.54 -14.30 32.36
CA THR A 194 -3.61 -14.34 33.50
C THR A 194 -2.77 -15.61 33.46
N SER A 195 -3.39 -16.77 33.23
CA SER A 195 -2.68 -18.05 33.15
C SER A 195 -1.66 -18.07 32.01
N LEU A 196 -1.99 -17.52 30.84
CA LEU A 196 -1.08 -17.40 29.70
C LEU A 196 0.09 -16.46 30.02
N GLY A 197 -0.18 -15.34 30.70
CA GLY A 197 0.87 -14.41 31.13
C GLY A 197 1.81 -15.00 32.18
N GLU A 198 1.33 -15.91 33.02
CA GLU A 198 2.16 -16.65 33.99
C GLU A 198 2.93 -17.79 33.33
N GLU A 199 2.31 -18.52 32.41
CA GLU A 199 2.89 -19.66 31.69
C GLU A 199 4.07 -19.24 30.80
N PHE A 200 3.92 -18.13 30.06
CA PHE A 200 4.91 -17.64 29.12
C PHE A 200 5.73 -16.47 29.69
N ALA A 201 6.00 -16.54 31.00
CA ALA A 201 6.56 -15.43 31.74
C ALA A 201 8.03 -15.12 31.41
N ASP A 202 8.81 -16.15 31.09
CA ASP A 202 10.27 -16.14 31.05
C ASP A 202 10.84 -16.61 29.70
N ASP A 203 10.00 -16.64 28.64
CA ASP A 203 10.44 -17.21 27.36
C ASP A 203 11.48 -16.33 26.65
N PRO A 204 12.59 -16.92 26.17
CA PRO A 204 13.61 -16.21 25.42
C PRO A 204 13.08 -15.65 24.10
N ALA A 205 13.73 -14.61 23.58
CA ALA A 205 13.34 -13.93 22.34
C ALA A 205 13.20 -14.88 21.13
N ASP A 206 13.99 -15.96 21.08
CA ASP A 206 13.98 -16.95 20.00
C ASP A 206 12.73 -17.85 19.99
N SER A 207 12.02 -17.99 21.12
CA SER A 207 10.74 -18.71 21.22
C SER A 207 9.51 -17.80 21.08
N ALA A 208 9.71 -16.48 20.96
CA ALA A 208 8.63 -15.49 21.01
C ALA A 208 7.56 -15.72 19.93
N VAL A 209 7.93 -16.18 18.74
CA VAL A 209 6.97 -16.42 17.64
C VAL A 209 6.06 -17.61 17.93
N ALA A 210 6.63 -18.75 18.37
CA ALA A 210 5.86 -19.95 18.69
C ALA A 210 4.94 -19.71 19.90
N VAL A 211 5.43 -18.98 20.90
CA VAL A 211 4.66 -18.57 22.07
C VAL A 211 3.49 -17.66 21.67
N GLN A 212 3.74 -16.64 20.84
CA GLN A 212 2.67 -15.78 20.33
C GLN A 212 1.61 -16.56 19.56
N GLU A 213 2.02 -17.54 18.75
CA GLU A 213 1.07 -18.39 18.02
C GLU A 213 0.23 -19.26 18.97
N GLU A 214 0.84 -19.85 19.99
CA GLU A 214 0.11 -20.65 20.99
C GLU A 214 -0.89 -19.79 21.77
N VAL A 215 -0.46 -18.60 22.24
CA VAL A 215 -1.33 -17.62 22.91
C VAL A 215 -2.48 -17.22 21.98
N LEU A 216 -2.19 -16.91 20.72
CA LEU A 216 -3.20 -16.54 19.71
C LEU A 216 -4.26 -17.62 19.59
N TRP A 217 -3.87 -18.88 19.39
CA TRP A 217 -4.83 -19.96 19.15
C TRP A 217 -5.63 -20.36 20.39
N ARG A 218 -5.04 -20.29 21.59
CA ARG A 218 -5.79 -20.51 22.84
C ARG A 218 -6.83 -19.42 23.08
N CYS A 219 -6.47 -18.16 22.83
CA CYS A 219 -7.40 -17.05 22.85
C CYS A 219 -8.49 -17.20 21.78
N TYR A 220 -8.11 -17.56 20.55
CA TYR A 220 -9.03 -17.77 19.44
C TYR A 220 -10.06 -18.87 19.73
N ALA A 221 -9.62 -19.98 20.35
CA ALA A 221 -10.49 -21.08 20.76
C ALA A 221 -11.51 -20.65 21.82
N PHE A 222 -11.11 -19.81 22.79
CA PHE A 222 -12.04 -19.24 23.77
C PHE A 222 -13.12 -18.38 23.09
N VAL A 223 -12.72 -17.51 22.17
CA VAL A 223 -13.64 -16.64 21.42
C VAL A 223 -14.58 -17.47 20.56
N THR A 224 -14.06 -18.49 19.86
CA THR A 224 -14.85 -19.44 19.06
C THR A 224 -15.92 -20.11 19.91
N ASN A 225 -15.55 -20.70 21.05
CA ASN A 225 -16.51 -21.35 21.96
C ASN A 225 -17.57 -20.38 22.49
N THR A 226 -17.19 -19.13 22.75
CA THR A 226 -18.12 -18.09 23.21
C THR A 226 -19.13 -17.73 22.12
N LEU A 227 -18.68 -17.51 20.90
CA LEU A 227 -19.52 -17.16 19.77
C LEU A 227 -20.41 -18.32 19.33
N ASP A 228 -19.88 -19.55 19.34
CA ASP A 228 -20.65 -20.77 19.10
C ASP A 228 -21.80 -20.91 20.11
N ALA A 229 -21.53 -20.68 21.40
CA ALA A 229 -22.56 -20.70 22.45
C ALA A 229 -23.59 -19.57 22.29
N ALA A 230 -23.21 -18.44 21.68
CA ALA A 230 -24.10 -17.34 21.32
C ALA A 230 -24.84 -17.56 19.99
N GLY A 231 -24.73 -18.75 19.37
CA GLY A 231 -25.43 -19.09 18.13
C GLY A 231 -24.78 -18.50 16.87
N SER A 232 -23.52 -18.07 16.96
CA SER A 232 -22.78 -17.41 15.87
C SER A 232 -21.48 -18.14 15.59
N PRO A 233 -21.55 -19.35 15.00
CA PRO A 233 -20.41 -20.23 14.93
C PRO A 233 -19.22 -19.64 14.18
N THR A 234 -18.00 -20.03 14.57
CA THR A 234 -16.74 -19.53 14.00
C THR A 234 -15.96 -20.65 13.30
N ILE A 235 -15.31 -20.36 12.17
CA ILE A 235 -14.40 -21.29 11.50
C ILE A 235 -13.16 -21.48 12.38
N GLY A 236 -12.96 -22.70 12.90
CA GLY A 236 -11.82 -23.01 13.76
C GLY A 236 -10.51 -23.17 12.99
N LYS A 237 -9.38 -23.18 13.73
CA LYS A 237 -8.01 -23.39 13.17
C LYS A 237 -7.94 -24.52 12.14
N GLY A 238 -8.52 -25.67 12.46
CA GLY A 238 -8.46 -26.87 11.62
C GLY A 238 -9.29 -26.79 10.32
N GLU A 239 -10.18 -25.80 10.20
CA GLU A 239 -11.09 -25.65 9.06
C GLU A 239 -10.63 -24.57 8.07
N GLN A 240 -9.72 -23.67 8.48
CA GLN A 240 -9.31 -22.51 7.67
C GLN A 240 -8.67 -22.90 6.33
N VAL A 241 -7.83 -23.95 6.30
CA VAL A 241 -7.19 -24.41 5.05
C VAL A 241 -8.22 -24.96 4.08
N GLY A 242 -9.13 -25.82 4.57
CA GLY A 242 -10.21 -26.37 3.74
C GLY A 242 -11.15 -25.29 3.21
N PHE A 243 -11.42 -24.25 4.01
CA PHE A 243 -12.16 -23.07 3.56
C PHE A 243 -11.42 -22.34 2.42
N ALA A 244 -10.12 -22.07 2.57
CA ALA A 244 -9.33 -21.38 1.55
C ALA A 244 -9.28 -22.18 0.22
N GLU A 245 -9.17 -23.50 0.31
CA GLU A 245 -9.25 -24.40 -0.86
C GLU A 245 -10.62 -24.34 -1.54
N ALA A 246 -11.70 -24.47 -0.77
CA ALA A 246 -13.06 -24.37 -1.30
C ALA A 246 -13.34 -23.01 -1.96
N LEU A 247 -12.82 -21.94 -1.37
CA LEU A 247 -12.93 -20.58 -1.90
C LEU A 247 -12.18 -20.44 -3.23
N ARG A 248 -10.95 -20.96 -3.33
CA ARG A 248 -10.19 -20.99 -4.58
C ARG A 248 -10.95 -21.75 -5.67
N ASP A 249 -11.56 -22.88 -5.33
CA ASP A 249 -12.34 -23.68 -6.27
C ASP A 249 -13.62 -22.94 -6.71
N ALA A 250 -14.29 -22.23 -5.80
CA ALA A 250 -15.45 -21.39 -6.12
C ALA A 250 -15.09 -20.21 -7.05
N VAL A 251 -13.91 -19.62 -6.88
CA VAL A 251 -13.36 -18.65 -7.85
C VAL A 251 -13.08 -19.33 -9.19
N GLY A 252 -12.45 -20.51 -9.18
CA GLY A 252 -12.08 -21.25 -10.39
C GLY A 252 -13.28 -21.66 -11.25
N ALA A 253 -14.44 -21.89 -10.63
CA ALA A 253 -15.69 -22.14 -11.35
C ALA A 253 -16.18 -20.95 -12.20
N VAL A 254 -15.64 -19.75 -11.96
CA VAL A 254 -16.00 -18.50 -12.65
C VAL A 254 -14.81 -17.93 -13.44
N ASP A 255 -13.61 -17.96 -12.87
CA ASP A 255 -12.39 -17.41 -13.41
C ASP A 255 -11.18 -18.30 -13.07
N GLU A 256 -10.90 -19.25 -13.96
CA GLU A 256 -9.79 -20.20 -13.82
C GLU A 256 -8.43 -19.50 -13.76
N GLU A 257 -8.26 -18.38 -14.48
CA GLU A 257 -7.00 -17.63 -14.50
C GLU A 257 -6.73 -16.98 -13.14
N LEU A 258 -7.75 -16.34 -12.54
CA LEU A 258 -7.64 -15.77 -11.21
C LEU A 258 -7.37 -16.86 -10.18
N ALA A 259 -8.11 -17.96 -10.20
CA ALA A 259 -7.91 -19.07 -9.28
C ALA A 259 -6.49 -19.66 -9.37
N GLY A 260 -5.93 -19.78 -10.58
CA GLY A 260 -4.56 -20.23 -10.82
C GLY A 260 -3.48 -19.29 -10.27
N ARG A 261 -3.84 -18.04 -9.92
CA ARG A 261 -2.94 -17.06 -9.29
C ARG A 261 -3.09 -17.00 -7.77
N LEU A 262 -4.12 -17.62 -7.20
CA LEU A 262 -4.34 -17.64 -5.75
C LEU A 262 -3.41 -18.67 -5.10
N ASN A 263 -2.52 -18.18 -4.23
CA ASN A 263 -1.62 -19.01 -3.44
C ASN A 263 -2.15 -19.14 -2.01
N ILE A 264 -2.40 -20.37 -1.57
CA ILE A 264 -2.78 -20.65 -0.18
C ILE A 264 -1.50 -20.81 0.64
N VAL A 265 -1.37 -19.98 1.66
CA VAL A 265 -0.21 -19.97 2.56
C VAL A 265 -0.68 -20.44 3.93
N VAL A 266 -0.19 -21.61 4.36
CA VAL A 266 -0.63 -22.27 5.61
C VAL A 266 0.32 -21.97 6.77
N GLU A 267 1.57 -21.65 6.49
CA GLU A 267 2.57 -21.30 7.50
C GLU A 267 2.70 -19.79 7.62
N ARG A 268 2.88 -19.29 8.84
CA ARG A 268 3.19 -17.88 9.07
C ARG A 268 4.50 -17.57 8.36
N ARG A 269 4.42 -16.77 7.29
CA ARG A 269 5.59 -16.22 6.63
C ARG A 269 6.20 -15.13 7.52
N PRO A 270 7.54 -15.07 7.65
CA PRO A 270 8.19 -13.87 8.16
C PRO A 270 7.62 -12.63 7.45
N VAL A 271 7.52 -11.49 8.13
CA VAL A 271 7.04 -10.22 7.52
C VAL A 271 7.81 -9.87 6.24
N LEU A 272 9.08 -10.29 6.15
CA LEU A 272 9.95 -10.15 4.97
C LEU A 272 9.49 -10.99 3.75
N ASP A 273 8.70 -12.03 3.97
CA ASP A 273 8.25 -12.98 2.96
C ASP A 273 6.88 -12.62 2.34
N ASP A 274 6.30 -11.45 2.67
CA ASP A 274 5.10 -10.91 2.01
C ASP A 274 5.28 -9.50 1.38
N ALA A 275 6.34 -9.28 0.58
CA ALA A 275 6.52 -7.95 -0.02
C ALA A 275 5.56 -7.61 -1.16
N LEU A 276 4.68 -8.52 -1.58
CA LEU A 276 3.57 -8.11 -2.44
C LEU A 276 2.67 -7.13 -1.71
N ASP A 277 2.67 -7.10 -0.37
CA ASP A 277 1.93 -6.13 0.42
C ASP A 277 2.57 -4.74 0.29
N TYR A 278 3.90 -4.61 0.33
CA TYR A 278 4.54 -3.29 0.19
C TYR A 278 4.49 -2.74 -1.24
N ASP A 279 4.41 -3.62 -2.24
CA ASP A 279 4.12 -3.20 -3.61
C ASP A 279 2.71 -2.58 -3.74
N ARG A 280 1.83 -2.79 -2.75
CA ARG A 280 0.46 -2.25 -2.71
C ARG A 280 0.30 -0.94 -1.96
N GLN A 281 1.34 -0.48 -1.25
CA GLN A 281 1.33 0.83 -0.60
C GLN A 281 1.43 1.94 -1.65
N ARG A 282 0.49 2.89 -1.59
CA ARG A 282 0.45 4.10 -2.40
C ARG A 282 0.80 5.30 -1.54
N LEU A 283 1.70 6.16 -2.00
CA LEU A 283 1.94 7.47 -1.36
C LEU A 283 1.14 8.53 -2.11
N ARG A 284 0.07 9.04 -1.51
CA ARG A 284 -0.66 10.19 -2.04
C ARG A 284 0.07 11.46 -1.62
N LEU A 285 0.62 12.15 -2.60
CA LEU A 285 1.43 13.34 -2.38
C LEU A 285 0.60 14.62 -2.24
N ARG A 286 -0.53 14.70 -2.94
CA ARG A 286 -1.40 15.88 -3.05
C ARG A 286 -2.65 15.55 -3.86
N GLU A 287 -3.59 16.48 -4.01
CA GLU A 287 -4.58 16.43 -5.09
C GLU A 287 -3.91 16.60 -6.46
N ARG A 288 -4.54 16.08 -7.52
CA ARG A 288 -4.07 16.33 -8.89
C ARG A 288 -4.00 17.84 -9.13
N LEU A 289 -2.83 18.32 -9.53
CA LEU A 289 -2.66 19.72 -9.87
C LEU A 289 -3.32 20.03 -11.22
N PRO A 290 -3.98 21.20 -11.36
CA PRO A 290 -4.45 21.67 -12.64
C PRO A 290 -3.30 21.70 -13.66
N ALA A 291 -3.55 21.18 -14.86
CA ALA A 291 -2.55 21.07 -15.91
C ALA A 291 -3.02 21.70 -17.22
N ALA A 292 -2.12 22.45 -17.86
CA ALA A 292 -2.35 23.09 -19.14
C ALA A 292 -1.28 22.66 -20.15
N SER A 293 -1.69 22.31 -21.36
CA SER A 293 -0.78 22.01 -22.47
C SER A 293 -0.60 23.23 -23.37
N VAL A 294 0.62 23.42 -23.85
CA VAL A 294 0.99 24.45 -24.82
C VAL A 294 1.49 23.78 -26.09
N GLU A 295 1.00 24.23 -27.24
CA GLU A 295 1.35 23.67 -28.54
C GLU A 295 2.86 23.79 -28.85
N PRO A 296 3.43 22.92 -29.69
CA PRO A 296 4.86 22.88 -29.97
C PRO A 296 5.45 24.21 -30.45
N ASP A 297 4.80 24.89 -31.40
CA ASP A 297 5.31 26.14 -31.95
C ASP A 297 5.41 27.25 -30.89
N VAL A 298 4.43 27.30 -29.98
CA VAL A 298 4.44 28.26 -28.87
C VAL A 298 5.52 27.88 -27.86
N THR A 299 5.61 26.60 -27.50
CA THR A 299 6.62 26.07 -26.57
C THR A 299 8.04 26.43 -27.03
N LEU A 300 8.35 26.23 -28.32
CA LEU A 300 9.64 26.59 -28.90
C LEU A 300 9.91 28.10 -28.85
N GLY A 301 8.86 28.93 -28.94
CA GLY A 301 8.95 30.38 -28.78
C GLY A 301 9.19 30.85 -27.34
N VAL A 302 8.85 30.02 -26.32
CA VAL A 302 8.93 30.39 -24.90
C VAL A 302 9.77 29.43 -24.05
N LEU A 303 10.76 28.74 -24.61
CA LEU A 303 11.60 27.74 -23.91
C LEU A 303 12.14 28.20 -22.54
N LYS A 304 12.51 29.48 -22.41
CA LYS A 304 13.02 30.05 -21.15
C LYS A 304 12.02 30.00 -19.99
N LEU A 305 10.72 29.88 -20.27
CA LEU A 305 9.68 29.72 -19.26
C LEU A 305 9.84 28.39 -18.49
N PHE A 306 10.38 27.37 -19.15
CA PHE A 306 10.58 26.04 -18.56
C PHE A 306 11.92 25.89 -17.81
N HIS A 307 12.72 26.97 -17.76
CA HIS A 307 13.98 26.97 -17.04
C HIS A 307 13.73 27.09 -15.54
N ASN A 308 14.14 26.08 -14.81
CA ASN A 308 14.09 26.02 -13.36
C ASN A 308 15.47 26.29 -12.79
N LYS A 309 15.52 27.01 -11.67
CA LYS A 309 16.76 27.25 -10.92
C LYS A 309 16.89 26.20 -9.83
N GLY A 310 17.97 25.43 -9.90
CA GLY A 310 18.37 24.48 -8.89
C GLY A 310 19.26 25.09 -7.80
N LEU A 311 19.83 24.21 -6.98
CA LEU A 311 20.87 24.57 -6.02
C LEU A 311 22.09 25.13 -6.79
N ASN A 312 22.74 26.14 -6.21
CA ASN A 312 23.89 26.85 -6.78
C ASN A 312 23.63 27.55 -8.12
N ASP A 313 22.40 28.06 -8.34
CA ASP A 313 21.99 28.74 -9.58
C ASP A 313 22.11 27.86 -10.85
N SER A 314 22.20 26.54 -10.69
CA SER A 314 22.19 25.61 -11.83
C SER A 314 20.85 25.69 -12.57
N VAL A 315 20.87 25.83 -13.88
CA VAL A 315 19.64 25.90 -14.69
C VAL A 315 19.35 24.53 -15.27
N HIS A 316 18.14 24.05 -15.03
CA HIS A 316 17.67 22.77 -15.55
C HIS A 316 16.25 22.89 -16.10
N VAL A 317 15.86 21.92 -16.92
CA VAL A 317 14.51 21.79 -17.47
C VAL A 317 14.04 20.36 -17.26
N CYS A 318 12.81 20.17 -16.78
CA CYS A 318 12.21 18.85 -16.68
C CYS A 318 11.50 18.51 -17.98
N GLY A 319 11.96 17.46 -18.67
CA GLY A 319 11.28 16.87 -19.82
C GLY A 319 10.63 15.56 -19.41
N VAL A 320 9.36 15.39 -19.76
CA VAL A 320 8.57 14.19 -19.46
C VAL A 320 8.22 13.45 -20.75
N TRP A 321 8.30 12.12 -20.69
CA TRP A 321 7.78 11.19 -21.71
C TRP A 321 6.83 10.23 -21.01
N LEU A 322 5.53 10.48 -21.08
CA LEU A 322 4.51 9.75 -20.32
C LEU A 322 3.46 9.18 -21.27
N SER A 323 3.01 7.96 -21.01
CA SER A 323 1.78 7.49 -21.66
C SER A 323 0.60 8.37 -21.24
N ARG A 324 -0.39 8.55 -22.12
CA ARG A 324 -1.62 9.31 -21.82
C ARG A 324 -2.23 8.90 -20.49
N ARG A 325 -2.33 7.59 -20.25
CA ARG A 325 -3.00 7.06 -19.06
C ARG A 325 -2.26 7.45 -17.76
N VAL A 326 -0.93 7.47 -17.78
CA VAL A 326 -0.13 7.95 -16.64
C VAL A 326 -0.34 9.46 -16.44
N ALA A 327 -0.37 10.24 -17.52
CA ALA A 327 -0.63 11.67 -17.43
C ALA A 327 -2.01 11.99 -16.84
N ASP A 328 -3.07 11.29 -17.28
CA ASP A 328 -4.44 11.45 -16.78
C ASP A 328 -4.57 11.06 -15.29
N LYS A 329 -3.79 10.06 -14.86
CA LYS A 329 -3.73 9.63 -13.46
C LYS A 329 -3.09 10.70 -12.56
N GLN A 330 -2.03 11.35 -13.04
CA GLN A 330 -1.20 12.23 -12.22
C GLN A 330 -1.63 13.70 -12.22
N PHE A 331 -2.32 14.15 -13.26
CA PHE A 331 -2.59 15.57 -13.49
C PHE A 331 -4.04 15.85 -13.88
N ASP A 332 -4.55 17.01 -13.49
CA ASP A 332 -5.92 17.44 -13.79
C ASP A 332 -5.94 18.32 -15.05
N PHE A 333 -5.91 17.69 -16.22
CA PHE A 333 -6.10 18.40 -17.48
C PHE A 333 -7.56 18.81 -17.66
N ALA A 334 -7.77 20.03 -18.16
CA ALA A 334 -9.12 20.55 -18.39
C ALA A 334 -9.99 19.59 -19.22
N PRO A 335 -11.29 19.40 -18.89
CA PRO A 335 -12.17 18.51 -19.62
C PRO A 335 -12.16 18.76 -21.13
N GLY A 336 -11.96 17.70 -21.92
CA GLY A 336 -11.89 17.78 -23.39
C GLY A 336 -10.48 18.02 -23.95
N THR A 337 -9.46 18.22 -23.11
CA THR A 337 -8.06 18.20 -23.53
C THR A 337 -7.73 16.83 -24.13
N ARG A 338 -7.25 16.81 -25.38
CA ARG A 338 -6.84 15.58 -26.04
C ARG A 338 -5.33 15.42 -25.94
N LEU A 339 -4.88 14.59 -25.01
CA LEU A 339 -3.47 14.23 -24.91
C LEU A 339 -3.10 13.21 -26.00
N PRO A 340 -1.87 13.30 -26.57
CA PRO A 340 -1.33 12.25 -27.43
C PRO A 340 -1.13 10.95 -26.64
N GLU A 341 -1.05 9.81 -27.33
CA GLU A 341 -0.77 8.50 -26.67
C GLU A 341 0.54 8.53 -25.87
N LEU A 342 1.56 9.21 -26.40
CA LEU A 342 2.80 9.54 -25.71
C LEU A 342 2.92 11.06 -25.60
N LEU A 343 2.80 11.56 -24.37
CA LEU A 343 3.06 12.96 -24.03
C LEU A 343 4.56 13.17 -23.89
N ALA A 344 5.17 13.81 -24.89
CA ALA A 344 6.52 14.34 -24.83
C ALA A 344 6.45 15.86 -24.60
N ALA A 345 6.85 16.33 -23.42
CA ALA A 345 6.68 17.74 -23.03
C ALA A 345 7.77 18.25 -22.09
N LEU A 346 7.98 19.56 -22.08
CA LEU A 346 8.71 20.26 -21.01
C LEU A 346 7.70 20.62 -19.92
N MET A 347 7.99 20.27 -18.68
CA MET A 347 7.11 20.49 -17.54
C MET A 347 7.69 21.58 -16.64
N THR A 348 6.85 22.52 -16.21
CA THR A 348 7.22 23.50 -15.20
C THR A 348 6.00 23.92 -14.39
N PRO A 349 6.11 24.09 -13.06
CA PRO A 349 5.07 24.71 -12.28
C PRO A 349 5.02 26.21 -12.57
N ILE A 350 3.82 26.77 -12.67
CA ILE A 350 3.56 28.21 -12.75
C ILE A 350 2.53 28.59 -11.68
N ARG A 351 2.66 29.80 -11.12
CA ARG A 351 1.65 30.35 -10.21
C ARG A 351 0.86 31.43 -10.92
N PHE A 352 -0.45 31.26 -11.00
CA PHE A 352 -1.37 32.25 -11.55
C PHE A 352 -2.46 32.55 -10.53
N GLY A 353 -2.61 33.82 -10.13
CA GLY A 353 -3.66 34.21 -9.17
C GLY A 353 -3.54 33.60 -7.76
N GLY A 354 -2.39 33.01 -7.41
CA GLY A 354 -2.19 32.30 -6.13
C GLY A 354 -2.39 30.79 -6.22
N GLU A 355 -2.92 30.28 -7.34
CA GLU A 355 -3.06 28.86 -7.61
C GLU A 355 -1.84 28.34 -8.38
N GLU A 356 -1.41 27.13 -8.04
CA GLU A 356 -0.34 26.41 -8.75
C GLU A 356 -0.94 25.62 -9.91
N THR A 357 -0.38 25.77 -11.09
CA THR A 357 -0.76 25.06 -12.32
C THR A 357 0.49 24.49 -12.96
N LEU A 358 0.42 23.26 -13.46
CA LEU A 358 1.50 22.66 -14.22
C LEU A 358 1.34 23.02 -15.69
N LEU A 359 2.38 23.62 -16.27
CA LEU A 359 2.44 23.90 -17.69
C LEU A 359 3.26 22.82 -18.40
N PHE A 360 2.65 22.19 -19.41
CA PHE A 360 3.26 21.20 -20.28
C PHE A 360 3.49 21.81 -21.66
N GLY A 361 4.72 22.22 -21.95
CA GLY A 361 5.13 22.65 -23.27
C GLY A 361 5.34 21.44 -24.17
N SER A 362 4.38 21.14 -25.03
CA SER A 362 4.44 19.97 -25.92
C SER A 362 5.64 20.08 -26.86
N LEU A 363 6.34 18.97 -27.06
CA LEU A 363 7.39 18.85 -28.07
C LEU A 363 6.80 18.34 -29.40
N PRO A 364 7.45 18.58 -30.54
CA PRO A 364 7.02 18.01 -31.81
C PRO A 364 6.86 16.48 -31.72
N ALA A 365 5.90 15.92 -32.46
CA ALA A 365 5.67 14.48 -32.49
C ALA A 365 6.95 13.72 -32.86
N GLY A 366 7.29 12.70 -32.05
CA GLY A 366 8.53 11.92 -32.22
C GLY A 366 9.80 12.59 -31.72
N ALA A 367 9.72 13.77 -31.08
CA ALA A 367 10.91 14.44 -30.53
C ALA A 367 11.63 13.55 -29.51
N SER A 368 12.92 13.34 -29.78
CA SER A 368 13.82 12.65 -28.86
C SER A 368 14.32 13.60 -27.77
N PRO A 369 14.66 13.10 -26.57
CA PRO A 369 15.31 13.91 -25.54
C PRO A 369 16.59 14.58 -26.03
N ARG A 370 17.33 13.95 -26.95
CA ARG A 370 18.54 14.52 -27.54
C ARG A 370 18.26 15.78 -28.38
N GLU A 371 17.14 15.81 -29.09
CA GLU A 371 16.70 17.00 -29.83
C GLU A 371 16.25 18.10 -28.87
N ALA A 372 15.49 17.76 -27.83
CA ALA A 372 15.12 18.70 -26.78
C ALA A 372 16.36 19.32 -26.10
N GLN A 373 17.37 18.51 -25.73
CA GLN A 373 18.62 19.00 -25.16
C GLN A 373 19.37 19.97 -26.09
N ARG A 374 19.34 19.73 -27.41
CA ARG A 374 19.95 20.65 -28.39
C ARG A 374 19.21 21.99 -28.44
N LEU A 375 17.89 22.00 -28.31
CA LEU A 375 17.08 23.22 -28.29
C LEU A 375 17.31 24.04 -27.02
N LEU A 376 17.56 23.37 -25.88
CA LEU A 376 17.79 23.99 -24.59
C LEU A 376 19.21 24.56 -24.40
N GLY A 377 20.15 24.19 -25.28
CA GLY A 377 21.52 24.69 -25.26
C GLY A 377 22.27 24.26 -23.99
N GLU A 378 22.69 25.24 -23.18
CA GLU A 378 23.47 25.01 -21.95
C GLU A 378 22.63 24.57 -20.75
N ALA A 379 21.30 24.69 -20.81
CA ALA A 379 20.44 24.22 -19.73
C ALA A 379 20.39 22.68 -19.69
N SER A 380 20.55 22.10 -18.51
CA SER A 380 20.50 20.64 -18.33
C SER A 380 19.09 20.11 -18.48
N LEU A 381 18.85 19.20 -19.43
CA LEU A 381 17.58 18.48 -19.53
C LEU A 381 17.57 17.29 -18.56
N LEU A 382 16.60 17.30 -17.64
CA LEU A 382 16.24 16.15 -16.82
C LEU A 382 15.18 15.35 -17.56
N VAL A 383 15.45 14.08 -17.83
CA VAL A 383 14.52 13.23 -18.60
C VAL A 383 13.82 12.28 -17.65
N LEU A 384 12.51 12.44 -17.54
CA LEU A 384 11.64 11.68 -16.65
C LEU A 384 10.62 10.87 -17.47
N THR A 385 10.43 9.62 -17.09
CA THR A 385 9.39 8.73 -17.61
C THR A 385 8.92 7.78 -16.51
N THR A 386 8.04 6.84 -16.83
CA THR A 386 7.62 5.78 -15.91
C THR A 386 7.87 4.40 -16.49
N HIS A 387 7.94 3.39 -15.63
CA HIS A 387 8.22 2.02 -16.01
C HIS A 387 7.13 1.46 -16.93
N LEU A 388 5.86 1.78 -16.67
CA LEU A 388 4.76 1.44 -17.56
C LEU A 388 4.94 2.07 -18.95
N THR A 389 5.30 3.35 -19.00
CA THR A 389 5.50 4.07 -20.27
C THR A 389 6.66 3.44 -21.09
N LEU A 390 7.72 2.98 -20.41
CA LEU A 390 8.84 2.28 -21.05
C LEU A 390 8.49 0.93 -21.71
N ARG A 391 7.32 0.36 -21.44
CA ARG A 391 6.88 -0.87 -22.12
C ARG A 391 6.60 -0.63 -23.60
N ASP A 392 6.40 0.62 -24.03
CA ASP A 392 6.34 0.99 -25.44
C ASP A 392 7.77 0.97 -26.06
N PRO A 393 8.03 0.09 -27.04
CA PRO A 393 9.33 0.02 -27.71
C PRO A 393 9.74 1.32 -28.41
N GLU A 394 8.79 2.11 -28.91
CA GLU A 394 9.09 3.39 -29.57
C GLU A 394 9.58 4.41 -28.56
N CYS A 395 8.89 4.53 -27.42
CA CYS A 395 9.33 5.36 -26.30
C CYS A 395 10.73 4.95 -25.79
N LEU A 396 10.95 3.65 -25.58
CA LEU A 396 12.25 3.11 -25.16
C LEU A 396 13.37 3.48 -26.14
N ALA A 397 13.12 3.40 -27.45
CA ALA A 397 14.09 3.76 -28.47
C ALA A 397 14.45 5.25 -28.43
N LEU A 398 13.47 6.14 -28.22
CA LEU A 398 13.70 7.59 -28.08
C LEU A 398 14.54 7.90 -26.84
N LEU A 399 14.21 7.30 -25.70
CA LEU A 399 14.85 7.60 -24.41
C LEU A 399 16.30 7.11 -24.34
N ARG A 400 16.66 6.05 -25.07
CA ARG A 400 18.05 5.56 -25.17
C ARG A 400 19.03 6.53 -25.83
N THR A 401 18.56 7.67 -26.35
CA THR A 401 19.40 8.67 -27.02
C THR A 401 20.21 9.56 -26.07
N VAL A 402 19.92 9.51 -24.77
CA VAL A 402 20.56 10.31 -23.73
C VAL A 402 20.80 9.50 -22.46
N ALA A 403 21.63 10.03 -21.56
CA ALA A 403 21.82 9.52 -20.21
C ALA A 403 22.17 10.67 -19.25
N PRO A 404 21.66 10.68 -18.00
CA PRO A 404 20.73 9.70 -17.43
C PRO A 404 19.27 9.92 -17.87
N VAL A 405 18.49 8.84 -17.89
CA VAL A 405 17.01 8.86 -17.93
C VAL A 405 16.50 8.34 -16.60
N PHE A 406 15.63 9.09 -15.93
CA PHE A 406 15.01 8.70 -14.68
C PHE A 406 13.65 8.07 -14.95
N VAL A 407 13.43 6.88 -14.41
CA VAL A 407 12.26 6.05 -14.66
C VAL A 407 11.57 5.81 -13.33
N LEU A 408 10.40 6.41 -13.11
CA LEU A 408 9.61 6.11 -11.92
C LEU A 408 9.06 4.69 -12.00
N MET A 409 9.31 3.91 -10.95
CA MET A 409 8.78 2.55 -10.81
C MET A 409 7.31 2.62 -10.42
N ASP A 410 6.43 2.56 -11.42
CA ASP A 410 4.96 2.54 -11.31
C ASP A 410 4.36 1.15 -11.58
N LEU A 411 5.19 0.10 -11.46
CA LEU A 411 4.82 -1.31 -11.61
C LEU A 411 5.49 -2.13 -10.49
N PRO A 412 4.96 -3.32 -10.14
CA PRO A 412 5.42 -4.12 -9.00
C PRO A 412 6.93 -4.39 -9.04
N ILE A 413 7.66 -3.83 -8.09
CA ILE A 413 9.13 -3.79 -8.13
C ILE A 413 9.71 -5.18 -7.95
N ALA A 414 9.18 -5.94 -6.99
CA ALA A 414 9.70 -7.27 -6.68
C ALA A 414 9.63 -8.20 -7.90
N TRP A 415 8.50 -8.17 -8.62
CA TRP A 415 8.30 -8.98 -9.81
C TRP A 415 9.27 -8.62 -10.94
N HIS A 416 9.47 -7.33 -11.18
CA HIS A 416 10.36 -6.86 -12.24
C HIS A 416 11.83 -7.14 -11.96
N VAL A 417 12.27 -6.95 -10.71
CA VAL A 417 13.64 -7.32 -10.30
C VAL A 417 13.87 -8.82 -10.49
N GLU A 418 12.92 -9.66 -10.06
CA GLU A 418 13.01 -11.10 -10.26
C GLU A 418 13.10 -11.47 -11.74
N ASP A 419 12.29 -10.83 -12.59
CA ASP A 419 12.31 -11.06 -14.03
C ASP A 419 13.63 -10.66 -14.69
N TRP A 420 14.18 -9.47 -14.36
CA TRP A 420 15.49 -9.06 -14.86
C TRP A 420 16.60 -10.04 -14.46
N LEU A 421 16.59 -10.50 -13.21
CA LEU A 421 17.52 -11.50 -12.72
C LEU A 421 17.33 -12.85 -13.45
N ARG A 422 16.09 -13.30 -13.66
CA ARG A 422 15.75 -14.54 -14.39
C ARG A 422 16.25 -14.49 -15.83
N GLN A 423 16.20 -13.33 -16.46
CA GLN A 423 16.74 -13.12 -17.79
C GLN A 423 18.28 -13.04 -17.83
N GLY A 424 18.95 -12.99 -16.67
CA GLY A 424 20.41 -12.91 -16.57
C GLY A 424 20.96 -11.49 -16.69
N ALA A 425 20.17 -10.46 -16.34
CA ALA A 425 20.69 -9.11 -16.16
C ALA A 425 21.42 -8.97 -14.82
N ALA A 426 22.44 -8.11 -14.77
CA ALA A 426 23.03 -7.67 -13.51
C ALA A 426 22.23 -6.48 -12.97
N VAL A 427 21.78 -6.59 -11.72
CA VAL A 427 20.95 -5.58 -11.05
C VAL A 427 21.73 -5.02 -9.86
N SER A 428 21.86 -3.69 -9.82
CA SER A 428 22.45 -2.96 -8.69
C SER A 428 21.42 -2.03 -8.05
N MET A 429 21.57 -1.78 -6.76
CA MET A 429 20.64 -0.97 -5.97
C MET A 429 21.38 0.00 -5.07
N CYS A 430 20.80 1.19 -4.89
CA CYS A 430 21.24 2.18 -3.94
C CYS A 430 20.01 2.72 -3.20
N LEU A 431 20.06 2.68 -1.86
CA LEU A 431 19.06 3.27 -1.00
C LEU A 431 19.56 4.63 -0.52
N VAL A 432 18.74 5.66 -0.68
CA VAL A 432 19.05 7.03 -0.29
C VAL A 432 17.93 7.54 0.61
N PRO A 433 18.22 7.97 1.86
CA PRO A 433 17.23 8.65 2.68
C PRO A 433 16.87 9.99 2.04
N LEU A 434 15.59 10.34 2.05
CA LEU A 434 15.12 11.58 1.46
C LEU A 434 14.96 12.64 2.54
N ASP A 435 16.07 13.28 2.88
CA ASP A 435 16.09 14.33 3.90
C ASP A 435 15.50 15.65 3.35
N GLY A 436 14.84 16.43 4.23
CA GLY A 436 14.41 17.79 3.94
C GLY A 436 12.98 17.94 3.41
N ILE A 437 12.17 16.90 3.51
CA ILE A 437 10.71 16.97 3.36
C ILE A 437 10.13 16.92 4.77
N GLU A 438 9.39 17.97 5.15
CA GLU A 438 8.92 18.27 6.52
C GLU A 438 8.55 17.04 7.35
N ASP A 439 9.45 16.61 8.25
CA ASP A 439 9.28 15.52 9.22
C ASP A 439 8.75 14.17 8.66
N LEU A 440 8.87 13.93 7.34
CA LEU A 440 8.48 12.69 6.69
C LEU A 440 9.68 11.76 6.47
N ASP A 441 9.49 10.49 6.80
CA ASP A 441 10.48 9.43 6.61
C ASP A 441 10.26 8.74 5.26
N LEU A 442 10.82 9.35 4.20
CA LEU A 442 10.79 8.81 2.85
C LEU A 442 12.15 8.23 2.46
N GLN A 443 12.12 7.17 1.65
CA GLN A 443 13.29 6.53 1.08
C GLN A 443 13.21 6.50 -0.43
N VAL A 444 14.36 6.67 -1.07
CA VAL A 444 14.54 6.52 -2.51
C VAL A 444 15.35 5.28 -2.78
N LEU A 445 14.75 4.32 -3.47
CA LEU A 445 15.44 3.16 -4.01
C LEU A 445 15.77 3.43 -5.49
N VAL A 446 17.05 3.51 -5.81
CA VAL A 446 17.54 3.61 -7.19
C VAL A 446 18.05 2.25 -7.64
N ILE A 447 17.55 1.77 -8.76
CA ILE A 447 17.91 0.48 -9.36
C ILE A 447 18.61 0.72 -10.70
N GLY A 448 19.79 0.12 -10.84
CA GLY A 448 20.59 0.07 -12.06
C GLY A 448 20.51 -1.32 -12.68
N ILE A 449 20.44 -1.36 -14.01
CA ILE A 449 20.43 -2.61 -14.78
C ILE A 449 21.48 -2.49 -15.88
N ASP A 450 22.37 -3.48 -15.99
CA ASP A 450 23.42 -3.50 -17.00
C ASP A 450 22.89 -3.44 -18.45
N ARG A 451 21.71 -4.02 -18.70
CA ARG A 451 21.00 -3.95 -20.00
C ARG A 451 20.45 -2.56 -20.34
N PHE A 452 20.35 -1.67 -19.36
CA PHE A 452 19.85 -0.30 -19.50
C PHE A 452 20.81 0.70 -18.82
N PRO A 453 22.07 0.81 -19.25
CA PRO A 453 23.12 1.51 -18.49
C PRO A 453 22.88 3.03 -18.36
N GLY A 454 22.08 3.61 -19.27
CA GLY A 454 21.67 5.02 -19.22
C GLY A 454 20.41 5.31 -18.40
N MET A 455 19.72 4.29 -17.89
CA MET A 455 18.47 4.41 -17.15
C MET A 455 18.69 4.22 -15.65
N ARG A 456 17.97 5.00 -14.85
CA ARG A 456 17.91 4.87 -13.39
C ARG A 456 16.46 4.67 -13.03
N PHE A 457 16.12 3.47 -12.58
CA PHE A 457 14.80 3.15 -12.09
C PHE A 457 14.69 3.65 -10.65
N VAL A 458 13.69 4.46 -10.36
CA VAL A 458 13.55 5.20 -9.12
C VAL A 458 12.22 4.84 -8.49
N HIS A 459 12.27 4.31 -7.28
CA HIS A 459 11.12 4.15 -6.41
C HIS A 459 11.27 5.12 -5.25
N VAL A 460 10.18 5.81 -4.91
CA VAL A 460 10.08 6.62 -3.70
C VAL A 460 8.96 6.01 -2.88
N GLY A 461 9.31 5.57 -1.67
CA GLY A 461 8.41 4.89 -0.76
C GLY A 461 8.61 5.38 0.66
N ALA A 462 7.72 4.95 1.54
CA ALA A 462 7.92 5.10 2.97
C ALA A 462 9.20 4.37 3.42
N GLN A 463 9.82 4.84 4.50
CA GLN A 463 11.01 4.19 5.05
C GLN A 463 10.79 2.71 5.41
N ILE A 464 9.69 2.39 6.10
CA ILE A 464 9.41 1.02 6.52
C ILE A 464 9.18 0.13 5.30
N GLY A 465 8.25 0.53 4.42
CA GLY A 465 7.93 -0.24 3.21
C GLY A 465 9.13 -0.47 2.30
N SER A 466 9.95 0.57 2.08
CA SER A 466 11.15 0.49 1.25
C SER A 466 12.22 -0.41 1.85
N THR A 467 12.44 -0.34 3.17
CA THR A 467 13.43 -1.19 3.86
C THR A 467 13.04 -2.65 3.77
N LEU A 468 11.77 -2.99 4.00
CA LEU A 468 11.28 -4.37 3.95
C LEU A 468 11.33 -4.95 2.53
N LEU A 469 10.97 -4.16 1.52
CA LEU A 469 11.14 -4.52 0.11
C LEU A 469 12.60 -4.90 -0.20
N ILE A 470 13.55 -4.08 0.25
CA ILE A 470 14.98 -4.31 0.01
C ILE A 470 15.46 -5.56 0.75
N ASP A 471 15.09 -5.72 2.01
CA ASP A 471 15.50 -6.88 2.80
C ASP A 471 14.99 -8.19 2.20
N ARG A 472 13.76 -8.20 1.66
CA ARG A 472 13.26 -9.35 0.89
C ARG A 472 14.07 -9.60 -0.36
N LEU A 473 14.26 -8.58 -1.19
CA LEU A 473 14.98 -8.72 -2.45
C LEU A 473 16.37 -9.32 -2.19
N ARG A 474 17.03 -8.87 -1.12
CA ARG A 474 18.29 -9.44 -0.63
C ARG A 474 18.15 -10.88 -0.13
N GLY A 475 17.10 -11.18 0.64
CA GLY A 475 16.83 -12.55 1.11
C GLY A 475 16.62 -13.56 -0.02
N LEU A 476 15.87 -13.18 -1.06
CA LEU A 476 15.55 -14.06 -2.20
C LEU A 476 16.71 -14.22 -3.19
N HIS A 477 17.52 -13.18 -3.38
CA HIS A 477 18.49 -13.14 -4.47
C HIS A 477 19.94 -13.09 -4.01
N GLY A 478 20.19 -12.81 -2.73
CA GLY A 478 21.53 -12.77 -2.14
C GLY A 478 22.50 -11.94 -2.98
N ASP A 479 23.64 -12.55 -3.30
CA ASP A 479 24.74 -11.92 -4.04
C ASP A 479 24.40 -11.57 -5.50
N ARG A 480 23.24 -12.00 -6.02
CA ARG A 480 22.79 -11.62 -7.38
C ARG A 480 22.33 -10.16 -7.45
N LEU A 481 22.05 -9.52 -6.30
CA LEU A 481 21.75 -8.11 -6.18
C LEU A 481 22.93 -7.37 -5.57
N ALA A 482 23.54 -6.46 -6.35
CA ALA A 482 24.65 -5.65 -5.87
C ALA A 482 24.14 -4.40 -5.15
N ILE A 483 24.59 -4.13 -3.92
CA ILE A 483 24.40 -2.82 -3.29
C ILE A 483 25.55 -1.92 -3.74
N ASP A 484 25.23 -0.88 -4.50
CA ASP A 484 26.22 -0.01 -5.13
C ASP A 484 25.94 1.48 -4.85
N PRO A 485 26.60 2.07 -3.84
CA PRO A 485 26.50 3.50 -3.56
C PRO A 485 27.00 4.40 -4.72
N GLU A 486 27.79 3.88 -5.66
CA GLU A 486 28.27 4.65 -6.81
C GLU A 486 27.16 4.93 -7.82
N LEU A 487 26.07 4.15 -7.78
CA LEU A 487 24.95 4.25 -8.72
C LEU A 487 24.37 5.67 -8.83
N VAL A 488 24.41 6.43 -7.72
CA VAL A 488 23.91 7.80 -7.62
C VAL A 488 25.01 8.87 -7.61
N ARG A 489 26.28 8.52 -7.36
CA ARG A 489 27.35 9.52 -7.15
C ARG A 489 27.54 10.48 -8.34
N GLY A 490 27.41 9.98 -9.57
CA GLY A 490 27.52 10.79 -10.79
C GLY A 490 26.25 11.56 -11.18
N HIS A 491 25.12 11.27 -10.55
CA HIS A 491 23.81 11.81 -10.93
C HIS A 491 23.02 12.41 -9.78
N GLY A 492 23.58 12.50 -8.57
CA GLY A 492 22.85 12.92 -7.36
C GLY A 492 22.17 14.29 -7.49
N VAL A 493 22.83 15.27 -8.12
CA VAL A 493 22.22 16.60 -8.35
C VAL A 493 21.01 16.50 -9.29
N ALA A 494 21.14 15.74 -10.38
CA ALA A 494 20.05 15.54 -11.33
C ALA A 494 18.90 14.74 -10.71
N LEU A 495 19.21 13.71 -9.91
CA LEU A 495 18.23 12.94 -9.15
C LEU A 495 17.46 13.84 -8.18
N ASN A 496 18.16 14.68 -7.40
CA ASN A 496 17.50 15.61 -6.48
C ASN A 496 16.54 16.56 -7.21
N HIS A 497 16.94 17.11 -8.36
CA HIS A 497 16.03 17.95 -9.15
C HIS A 497 14.83 17.19 -9.68
N VAL A 498 15.03 15.97 -10.20
CA VAL A 498 13.91 15.12 -10.63
C VAL A 498 12.96 14.83 -9.47
N LEU A 499 13.47 14.48 -8.31
CA LEU A 499 12.65 14.24 -7.12
C LEU A 499 11.89 15.50 -6.70
N SER A 500 12.50 16.70 -6.78
CA SER A 500 11.77 17.95 -6.54
C SER A 500 10.61 18.16 -7.52
N HIS A 501 10.79 17.84 -8.80
CA HIS A 501 9.71 17.89 -9.80
C HIS A 501 8.62 16.86 -9.50
N VAL A 502 9.01 15.62 -9.18
CA VAL A 502 8.06 14.54 -8.87
C VAL A 502 7.24 14.87 -7.63
N LEU A 503 7.90 15.16 -6.51
CA LEU A 503 7.22 15.47 -5.25
C LEU A 503 6.39 16.76 -5.31
N GLY A 504 6.82 17.71 -6.16
CA GLY A 504 6.13 18.97 -6.40
C GLY A 504 4.94 18.86 -7.36
N ALA A 505 4.88 17.85 -8.22
CA ALA A 505 3.90 17.79 -9.32
C ALA A 505 3.00 16.56 -9.31
N TRP A 506 3.51 15.38 -8.89
CA TRP A 506 2.74 14.13 -8.95
C TRP A 506 1.62 14.12 -7.91
N HIS A 507 0.52 13.47 -8.26
CA HIS A 507 -0.61 13.22 -7.37
C HIS A 507 -0.31 12.04 -6.43
N VAL A 508 0.20 10.95 -6.99
CA VAL A 508 0.36 9.68 -6.28
C VAL A 508 1.60 8.94 -6.79
N LEU A 509 2.29 8.26 -5.88
CA LEU A 509 3.34 7.30 -6.18
C LEU A 509 2.85 5.92 -5.75
N ASP A 510 2.64 5.04 -6.72
CA ASP A 510 2.18 3.69 -6.49
C ASP A 510 2.77 2.75 -7.53
N GLN A 511 2.39 1.48 -7.47
CA GLN A 511 2.91 0.42 -8.34
C GLN A 511 1.81 -0.16 -9.22
N ASP A 512 0.84 0.70 -9.52
CA ASP A 512 -0.39 0.37 -10.20
C ASP A 512 -0.58 1.35 -11.35
N GLY A 513 0.30 1.27 -12.35
CA GLY A 513 0.61 2.38 -13.26
C GLY A 513 -0.57 3.10 -13.93
N VAL A 514 -1.80 2.55 -13.93
CA VAL A 514 -2.96 3.12 -14.64
C VAL A 514 -4.36 2.82 -14.06
N GLU A 515 -4.50 2.16 -12.92
CA GLU A 515 -5.83 2.04 -12.27
C GLU A 515 -6.21 3.28 -11.46
#